data_AF-A0A6P8P6P5-F1
#
_entry.id   AF-A0A6P8P6P5-F1
#
_cell.length_a   1.000
_cell.length_b   1.000
_cell.length_c   1.000
_cell.angle_alpha   90.00
_cell.angle_beta   90.00
_cell.angle_gamma   90.00
#
_symmetry.space_group_name_H-M   'P 1'
#
loop_
_entity.id
_entity.type
_entity.pdbx_description
1 polymer ?
#
loop_
_entity_poly.entity_id
_entity_poly.type
_entity_poly.pdbx_seq_one_letter_code
_entity_poly.pdbx_strand_id
1 'polypeptide(L)'
;MTLPVEPPTPMAVPHPYWPQDLRLEKYLPNDRPMWQILAFLFSISGALLVGTWLLTGRKRRYVLSPGRRLVLCWFTICGFVHGVIEGYFSLYYPYILTDQSFLSQLWKEYAKGDSRYVLADNFTVCMETVTAWTWGPLSIWTVVAFLRQQPHRFVLQLIVSLGQLYGDVLYFYTEYRDGFSHSQLGHPIYFWFYFVFMNMLWILIPSVLIVDAWYNLSQAQVVADSGIRNPSHKNKRN
;
A
#
# COMPACT_ATOMS: atom_id res chain seq x y z
N MET A 1 45.32 -42.00 -3.63
CA MET A 1 44.77 -40.85 -2.88
C MET A 1 43.96 -40.02 -3.88
N THR A 2 42.68 -40.34 -4.04
CA THR A 2 41.78 -39.63 -4.96
C THR A 2 41.28 -38.38 -4.25
N LEU A 3 41.66 -37.21 -4.77
CA LEU A 3 41.13 -35.93 -4.28
C LEU A 3 39.59 -35.94 -4.45
N PRO A 4 38.82 -35.44 -3.47
CA PRO A 4 37.38 -35.28 -3.64
C PRO A 4 37.16 -34.28 -4.78
N VAL A 5 36.46 -34.71 -5.83
CA VAL A 5 35.94 -33.81 -6.85
C VAL A 5 34.81 -33.04 -6.18
N GLU A 6 35.05 -31.77 -5.85
CA GLU A 6 33.98 -30.90 -5.40
C GLU A 6 32.89 -30.87 -6.48
N PRO A 7 31.61 -31.03 -6.11
CA PRO A 7 30.52 -30.92 -7.07
C PRO A 7 30.58 -29.54 -7.74
N PRO A 8 30.32 -29.45 -9.05
CA PRO A 8 30.32 -28.17 -9.75
C PRO A 8 29.38 -27.22 -9.02
N THR A 9 29.89 -26.05 -8.64
CA THR A 9 29.09 -24.99 -8.03
C THR A 9 27.95 -24.69 -9.02
N PRO A 10 26.66 -24.80 -8.63
CA PRO A 10 25.57 -24.52 -9.55
C PRO A 10 25.76 -23.11 -10.10
N MET A 11 25.85 -22.98 -11.43
CA MET A 11 25.94 -21.67 -12.06
C MET A 11 24.73 -20.86 -11.64
N ALA A 12 24.97 -19.70 -11.02
CA ALA A 12 23.90 -18.81 -10.61
C ALA A 12 23.05 -18.46 -11.84
N VAL A 13 21.74 -18.66 -11.74
CA VAL A 13 20.81 -18.30 -12.83
C VAL A 13 20.83 -16.77 -12.94
N PRO A 14 21.14 -16.20 -14.12
CA PRO A 14 21.13 -14.75 -14.31
C PRO A 14 19.77 -14.15 -13.93
N HIS A 15 19.78 -13.05 -13.18
CA HIS A 15 18.57 -12.35 -12.75
C HIS A 15 18.71 -10.84 -12.92
N PRO A 16 17.58 -10.09 -13.01
CA PRO A 16 17.61 -8.64 -13.25
C PRO A 16 17.72 -7.79 -11.98
N TYR A 17 17.78 -8.39 -10.79
CA TYR A 17 17.75 -7.69 -9.51
C TYR A 17 19.11 -7.15 -9.09
N TRP A 18 19.10 -6.11 -8.25
CA TRP A 18 20.29 -5.57 -7.59
C TRP A 18 20.36 -6.00 -6.12
N PRO A 19 21.57 -6.27 -5.57
CA PRO A 19 22.85 -6.30 -6.28
C PRO A 19 22.96 -7.52 -7.24
N GLN A 20 23.80 -7.41 -8.27
CA GLN A 20 23.85 -8.40 -9.36
C GLN A 20 24.54 -9.71 -8.98
N ASP A 21 25.23 -9.76 -7.84
CA ASP A 21 25.91 -10.93 -7.29
C ASP A 21 25.03 -11.75 -6.33
N LEU A 22 23.75 -11.39 -6.18
CA LEU A 22 22.79 -12.19 -5.42
C LEU A 22 22.72 -13.62 -5.96
N ARG A 23 22.52 -14.57 -5.05
CA ARG A 23 22.34 -15.99 -5.38
C ARG A 23 20.88 -16.38 -5.19
N LEU A 24 20.10 -16.15 -6.24
CA LEU A 24 18.67 -16.50 -6.25
C LEU A 24 18.49 -17.92 -6.78
N GLU A 25 18.64 -18.89 -5.89
CA GLU A 25 18.39 -20.29 -6.23
C GLU A 25 16.98 -20.48 -6.78
N LYS A 26 16.86 -21.24 -7.88
CA LYS A 26 15.58 -21.55 -8.53
C LYS A 26 14.83 -20.32 -9.06
N TYR A 27 15.50 -19.18 -9.26
CA TYR A 27 14.87 -18.03 -9.92
C TYR A 27 14.28 -18.44 -11.26
N LEU A 28 12.99 -18.18 -11.41
CA LEU A 28 12.25 -18.41 -12.65
C LEU A 28 11.75 -17.06 -13.19
N PRO A 29 12.25 -16.60 -14.35
CA PRO A 29 11.84 -15.32 -14.93
C PRO A 29 10.35 -15.33 -15.28
N ASN A 30 9.74 -14.15 -15.28
CA ASN A 30 8.34 -13.99 -15.69
C ASN A 30 8.17 -14.46 -17.14
N ASP A 31 7.12 -15.24 -17.39
CA ASP A 31 6.67 -15.56 -18.76
C ASP A 31 5.80 -14.44 -19.35
N ARG A 32 5.28 -13.53 -18.51
CA ARG A 32 4.56 -12.33 -18.91
C ARG A 32 5.49 -11.12 -19.03
N PRO A 33 5.38 -10.36 -20.13
CA PRO A 33 6.09 -9.10 -20.24
C PRO A 33 5.48 -8.04 -19.31
N MET A 34 6.31 -7.08 -18.90
CA MET A 34 5.95 -5.95 -18.03
C MET A 34 4.63 -5.26 -18.42
N TRP A 35 4.39 -5.03 -19.71
CA TRP A 35 3.20 -4.32 -20.17
C TRP A 35 1.90 -5.07 -19.85
N GLN A 36 1.88 -6.41 -19.85
CA GLN A 36 0.69 -7.17 -19.48
C GLN A 36 0.39 -7.03 -17.99
N ILE A 37 1.43 -7.06 -17.17
CA ILE A 37 1.34 -6.89 -15.72
C ILE A 37 0.80 -5.51 -15.38
N LEU A 38 1.40 -4.47 -15.96
CA LEU A 38 0.97 -3.08 -15.76
C LEU A 38 -0.43 -2.82 -16.32
N ALA A 39 -0.75 -3.34 -17.52
CA ALA A 39 -2.08 -3.17 -18.11
C ALA A 39 -3.17 -3.74 -17.19
N PHE A 40 -2.96 -4.92 -16.61
CA PHE A 40 -3.90 -5.49 -15.65
C PHE A 40 -4.00 -4.62 -14.39
N LEU A 41 -2.88 -4.24 -13.76
CA LEU A 41 -2.86 -3.46 -12.53
C LEU A 41 -3.60 -2.12 -12.70
N PHE A 42 -3.30 -1.39 -13.78
CA PHE A 42 -3.94 -0.11 -14.07
C PHE A 42 -5.40 -0.26 -14.53
N SER A 43 -5.76 -1.34 -15.22
CA SER A 43 -7.15 -1.59 -15.63
C SER A 43 -8.04 -1.90 -14.42
N ILE A 44 -7.61 -2.76 -13.51
CA ILE A 44 -8.36 -3.09 -12.29
C ILE A 44 -8.45 -1.85 -11.38
N SER A 45 -7.34 -1.15 -11.17
CA SER A 45 -7.32 0.09 -10.39
C SER A 45 -8.22 1.17 -11.01
N GLY A 46 -8.18 1.34 -12.34
CA GLY A 46 -9.05 2.26 -13.06
C GLY A 46 -10.53 1.89 -12.94
N ALA A 47 -10.87 0.61 -13.07
CA ALA A 47 -12.23 0.12 -12.90
C ALA A 47 -12.76 0.34 -11.47
N LEU A 48 -11.92 0.10 -10.45
CA LEU A 48 -12.26 0.38 -9.05
C LEU A 48 -12.47 1.88 -8.81
N LEU A 49 -11.60 2.73 -9.35
CA LEU A 49 -11.72 4.18 -9.22
C LEU A 49 -13.01 4.68 -9.87
N VAL A 50 -13.30 4.28 -11.11
CA VAL A 50 -14.53 4.66 -11.83
C VAL A 50 -15.75 4.10 -11.11
N GLY A 51 -15.72 2.84 -10.71
CA GLY A 51 -16.80 2.19 -9.96
C GLY A 51 -17.14 2.92 -8.67
N THR A 52 -16.13 3.24 -7.86
CA THR A 52 -16.31 4.01 -6.62
C THR A 52 -16.76 5.44 -6.90
N TRP A 53 -16.23 6.10 -7.92
CA TRP A 53 -16.66 7.44 -8.31
C TRP A 53 -18.14 7.47 -8.68
N LEU A 54 -18.60 6.53 -9.52
CA LEU A 54 -20.00 6.41 -9.91
C LEU A 54 -20.88 6.07 -8.71
N LEU A 55 -20.47 5.12 -7.87
CA LEU A 55 -21.21 4.71 -6.66
C LEU A 55 -21.39 5.87 -5.69
N THR A 56 -20.35 6.68 -5.48
CA THR A 56 -20.36 7.82 -4.56
C THR A 56 -21.09 9.05 -5.11
N GLY A 57 -21.28 9.13 -6.44
CA GLY A 57 -22.02 10.21 -7.10
C GLY A 57 -23.54 10.00 -7.21
N ARG A 58 -24.05 8.81 -6.90
CA ARG A 58 -25.50 8.54 -6.91
C ARG A 58 -26.22 9.40 -5.88
N LYS A 59 -27.44 9.87 -6.19
CA LYS A 59 -28.29 10.59 -5.23
C LYS A 59 -28.46 9.74 -3.96
N ARG A 60 -27.92 10.24 -2.86
CA ARG A 60 -28.01 9.66 -1.52
C ARG A 60 -28.60 10.69 -0.59
N ARG A 61 -28.98 10.24 0.62
CA ARG A 61 -29.43 11.11 1.70
C ARG A 61 -28.43 12.23 2.03
N TYR A 62 -27.14 11.97 1.80
CA TYR A 62 -26.06 12.94 1.96
C TYR A 62 -25.22 12.99 0.67
N VAL A 63 -25.02 14.18 0.14
CA VAL A 63 -24.20 14.42 -1.05
C VAL A 63 -22.76 14.62 -0.61
N LEU A 64 -21.85 13.79 -1.14
CA LEU A 64 -20.42 13.92 -0.87
C LEU A 64 -19.80 14.96 -1.80
N SER A 65 -18.95 15.83 -1.26
CA SER A 65 -18.15 16.75 -2.07
C SER A 65 -17.24 15.98 -3.04
N PRO A 66 -16.84 16.57 -4.19
CA PRO A 66 -15.91 15.93 -5.12
C PRO A 66 -14.61 15.47 -4.43
N GLY A 67 -14.06 16.29 -3.53
CA GLY A 67 -12.88 15.94 -2.74
C GLY A 67 -13.11 14.69 -1.89
N ARG A 68 -14.24 14.61 -1.15
CA ARG A 68 -14.55 13.43 -0.35
C ARG A 68 -14.72 12.18 -1.22
N ARG A 69 -15.27 12.31 -2.43
CA ARG A 69 -15.40 11.19 -3.37
C ARG A 69 -14.04 10.68 -3.83
N LEU A 70 -13.08 11.57 -4.11
CA LEU A 70 -11.69 11.19 -4.41
C LEU A 70 -11.04 10.45 -3.24
N VAL A 71 -11.26 10.89 -1.99
CA VAL A 71 -10.78 10.18 -0.79
C VAL A 71 -11.33 8.75 -0.73
N LEU A 72 -12.61 8.54 -1.07
CA LEU A 72 -13.19 7.19 -1.09
C LEU A 72 -12.64 6.34 -2.24
N CYS A 73 -12.35 6.94 -3.40
CA CYS A 73 -11.63 6.24 -4.46
C CYS A 73 -10.25 5.80 -3.98
N TRP A 74 -9.48 6.69 -3.35
CA TRP A 74 -8.18 6.38 -2.75
C TRP A 74 -8.25 5.19 -1.78
N PHE A 75 -9.13 5.24 -0.78
CA PHE A 75 -9.26 4.12 0.17
C PHE A 75 -9.76 2.82 -0.47
N THR A 76 -10.50 2.89 -1.57
CA THR A 76 -10.85 1.68 -2.34
C THR A 76 -9.62 1.08 -3.01
N ILE A 77 -8.76 1.91 -3.61
CA ILE A 77 -7.49 1.48 -4.19
C ILE A 77 -6.57 0.92 -3.10
N CYS A 78 -6.44 1.58 -1.95
CA CYS A 78 -5.68 1.06 -0.81
C CYS A 78 -6.21 -0.32 -0.37
N GLY A 79 -7.52 -0.48 -0.25
CA GLY A 79 -8.11 -1.77 0.11
C GLY A 79 -7.79 -2.88 -0.89
N PHE A 80 -7.71 -2.56 -2.19
CA PHE A 80 -7.30 -3.50 -3.23
C PHE A 80 -5.79 -3.82 -3.17
N VAL A 81 -4.93 -2.79 -3.13
CA VAL A 81 -3.47 -2.97 -3.11
C VAL A 81 -3.07 -3.74 -1.85
N HIS A 82 -3.44 -3.24 -0.67
CA HIS A 82 -3.11 -3.89 0.59
C HIS A 82 -3.78 -5.27 0.72
N GLY A 83 -5.08 -5.36 0.44
CA GLY A 83 -5.83 -6.60 0.65
C GLY A 83 -5.52 -7.72 -0.34
N VAL A 84 -5.24 -7.39 -1.60
CA VAL A 84 -5.03 -8.39 -2.67
C VAL A 84 -3.55 -8.53 -3.03
N ILE A 85 -2.85 -7.42 -3.29
CA ILE A 85 -1.47 -7.48 -3.80
C ILE A 85 -0.51 -7.78 -2.65
N GLU A 86 -0.54 -6.97 -1.60
CA GLU A 86 0.28 -7.16 -0.39
C GLU A 86 -0.21 -8.36 0.43
N GLY A 87 -1.53 -8.61 0.45
CA GLY A 87 -2.09 -9.84 1.01
C GLY A 87 -1.51 -11.08 0.36
N TYR A 88 -1.39 -11.08 -0.97
CA TYR A 88 -0.72 -12.17 -1.69
C TYR A 88 0.77 -12.28 -1.30
N PHE A 89 1.49 -11.16 -1.22
CA PHE A 89 2.88 -11.15 -0.75
C PHE A 89 3.01 -11.77 0.65
N SER A 90 2.19 -11.33 1.60
CA SER A 90 2.23 -11.81 2.99
C SER A 90 2.06 -13.33 3.12
N LEU A 91 1.30 -13.94 2.20
CA LEU A 91 1.02 -15.37 2.19
C LEU A 91 2.03 -16.19 1.36
N TYR A 92 2.55 -15.61 0.28
CA TYR A 92 3.29 -16.34 -0.75
C TYR A 92 4.73 -15.86 -0.99
N TYR A 93 5.24 -14.91 -0.20
CA TYR A 93 6.62 -14.41 -0.33
C TYR A 93 7.69 -15.53 -0.43
N PRO A 94 7.60 -16.69 0.26
CA PRO A 94 8.61 -17.74 0.13
C PRO A 94 8.67 -18.39 -1.26
N TYR A 95 7.63 -18.22 -2.08
CA TYR A 95 7.47 -18.90 -3.37
C TYR A 95 7.59 -17.97 -4.58
N ILE A 96 7.64 -16.65 -4.38
CA ILE A 96 7.61 -15.62 -5.44
C ILE A 96 8.68 -15.85 -6.52
N LEU A 97 9.88 -16.28 -6.11
CA LEU A 97 11.00 -16.54 -7.02
C LEU A 97 10.69 -17.61 -8.08
N THR A 98 9.91 -18.62 -7.71
CA THR A 98 9.62 -19.80 -8.55
C THR A 98 8.22 -19.77 -9.15
N ASP A 99 7.30 -18.99 -8.58
CA ASP A 99 5.90 -19.00 -8.96
C ASP A 99 5.62 -18.18 -10.24
N GLN A 100 4.66 -18.66 -11.03
CA GLN A 100 4.20 -18.05 -12.28
C GLN A 100 2.74 -17.57 -12.20
N SER A 101 2.11 -17.62 -11.02
CA SER A 101 0.85 -16.90 -10.84
C SER A 101 1.01 -15.42 -11.16
N PHE A 102 -0.08 -14.79 -11.60
CA PHE A 102 -0.03 -13.39 -12.03
C PHE A 102 0.51 -12.45 -10.94
N LEU A 103 0.08 -12.64 -9.68
CA LEU A 103 0.50 -11.78 -8.57
C LEU A 103 1.97 -12.02 -8.18
N SER A 104 2.48 -13.24 -8.25
CA SER A 104 3.93 -13.50 -8.09
C SER A 104 4.74 -12.84 -9.20
N GLN A 105 4.26 -12.88 -10.44
CA GLN A 105 4.92 -12.19 -11.54
C GLN A 105 4.89 -10.67 -11.38
N LEU A 106 3.80 -10.11 -10.85
CA LEU A 106 3.71 -8.70 -10.48
C LEU A 106 4.76 -8.33 -9.42
N TRP A 107 4.91 -9.15 -8.38
CA TRP A 107 5.94 -8.93 -7.37
C TRP A 107 7.36 -9.07 -7.91
N LYS A 108 7.62 -10.04 -8.80
CA LYS A 108 8.90 -10.14 -9.51
C LYS A 108 9.18 -8.93 -10.40
N GLU A 109 8.16 -8.33 -11.03
CA GLU A 109 8.33 -7.10 -11.80
C GLU A 109 8.64 -5.91 -10.88
N TYR A 110 7.87 -5.75 -9.81
CA TYR A 110 8.10 -4.68 -8.83
C TYR A 110 9.47 -4.81 -8.15
N ALA A 111 9.92 -6.04 -7.89
CA ALA A 111 11.20 -6.31 -7.26
C ALA A 111 12.42 -5.92 -8.11
N LYS A 112 12.25 -5.62 -9.40
CA LYS A 112 13.32 -4.98 -10.20
C LYS A 112 13.59 -3.55 -9.73
N GLY A 113 12.58 -2.89 -9.15
CA GLY A 113 12.70 -1.61 -8.45
C GLY A 113 13.25 -1.74 -7.04
N ASP A 114 12.98 -2.86 -6.37
CA ASP A 114 13.46 -3.14 -5.01
C ASP A 114 13.55 -4.65 -4.75
N SER A 115 14.76 -5.19 -4.74
CA SER A 115 14.98 -6.62 -4.63
C SER A 115 14.59 -7.21 -3.27
N ARG A 116 14.35 -6.38 -2.25
CA ARG A 116 13.96 -6.85 -0.91
C ARG A 116 12.70 -7.71 -0.93
N TYR A 117 11.82 -7.51 -1.91
CA TYR A 117 10.63 -8.32 -2.13
C TYR A 117 10.93 -9.74 -2.63
N VAL A 118 11.99 -9.95 -3.42
CA VAL A 118 12.41 -11.31 -3.83
C VAL A 118 13.40 -11.94 -2.86
N LEU A 119 14.06 -11.12 -2.04
CA LEU A 119 14.91 -11.57 -0.93
C LEU A 119 14.13 -11.93 0.32
N ALA A 120 12.84 -11.59 0.38
CA ALA A 120 12.01 -11.73 1.57
C ALA A 120 12.65 -11.05 2.80
N ASP A 121 13.11 -9.81 2.60
CA ASP A 121 13.66 -9.00 3.69
C ASP A 121 12.69 -8.93 4.88
N ASN A 122 13.22 -9.04 6.09
CA ASN A 122 12.42 -9.14 7.31
C ASN A 122 11.52 -7.92 7.50
N PHE A 123 12.05 -6.71 7.30
CA PHE A 123 11.26 -5.51 7.46
C PHE A 123 10.14 -5.46 6.42
N THR A 124 10.48 -5.70 5.16
CA THR A 124 9.53 -5.70 4.05
C THR A 124 8.40 -6.71 4.26
N VAL A 125 8.73 -7.97 4.62
CA VAL A 125 7.71 -9.00 4.93
C VAL A 125 6.83 -8.60 6.12
N CYS A 126 7.42 -8.10 7.21
CA CYS A 126 6.63 -7.68 8.37
C CYS A 126 5.73 -6.49 8.07
N MET A 127 6.25 -5.47 7.39
CA MET A 127 5.50 -4.26 7.02
C MET A 127 4.32 -4.62 6.13
N GLU A 128 4.57 -5.36 5.04
CA GLU A 128 3.55 -5.76 4.07
C GLU A 128 2.50 -6.71 4.67
N THR A 129 2.89 -7.52 5.65
CA THR A 129 1.94 -8.33 6.41
C THR A 129 1.02 -7.45 7.26
N VAL A 130 1.57 -6.45 7.97
CA VAL A 130 0.74 -5.52 8.73
C VAL A 130 -0.19 -4.76 7.79
N THR A 131 0.31 -4.21 6.69
CA THR A 131 -0.51 -3.44 5.74
C THR A 131 -1.64 -4.28 5.16
N ALA A 132 -1.36 -5.53 4.77
CA ALA A 132 -2.36 -6.45 4.25
C ALA A 132 -3.46 -6.76 5.26
N TRP A 133 -3.10 -7.10 6.49
CA TRP A 133 -4.03 -7.62 7.49
C TRP A 133 -4.68 -6.53 8.36
N THR A 134 -4.15 -5.30 8.36
CA THR A 134 -4.75 -4.16 9.06
C THR A 134 -5.20 -3.06 8.11
N TRP A 135 -4.29 -2.47 7.32
CA TRP A 135 -4.60 -1.30 6.49
C TRP A 135 -5.54 -1.63 5.33
N GLY A 136 -5.47 -2.82 4.74
CA GLY A 136 -6.43 -3.29 3.73
C GLY A 136 -7.87 -3.32 4.25
N PRO A 137 -8.17 -4.13 5.28
CA PRO A 137 -9.51 -4.18 5.89
C PRO A 137 -9.99 -2.83 6.42
N LEU A 138 -9.12 -2.06 7.09
CA LEU A 138 -9.48 -0.75 7.63
C LEU A 138 -9.73 0.29 6.53
N SER A 139 -9.07 0.19 5.37
CA SER A 139 -9.36 1.06 4.21
C SER A 139 -10.76 0.80 3.67
N ILE A 140 -11.15 -0.47 3.51
CA ILE A 140 -12.51 -0.83 3.09
C ILE A 140 -13.55 -0.40 4.14
N TRP A 141 -13.26 -0.59 5.42
CA TRP A 141 -14.14 -0.10 6.48
C TRP A 141 -14.25 1.43 6.47
N THR A 142 -13.15 2.15 6.23
CA THR A 142 -13.16 3.60 6.07
C THR A 142 -14.15 4.02 4.99
N VAL A 143 -14.12 3.37 3.82
CA VAL A 143 -15.09 3.62 2.74
C VAL A 143 -16.53 3.42 3.23
N VAL A 144 -16.83 2.26 3.83
CA VAL A 144 -18.17 1.94 4.33
C VAL A 144 -18.63 2.95 5.41
N ALA A 145 -17.75 3.33 6.31
CA ALA A 145 -18.02 4.27 7.40
C ALA A 145 -18.38 5.66 6.86
N PHE A 146 -17.68 6.15 5.83
CA PHE A 146 -18.04 7.40 5.15
C PHE A 146 -19.38 7.30 4.41
N LEU A 147 -19.62 6.19 3.72
CA LEU A 147 -20.88 5.98 3.00
C LEU A 147 -22.10 5.91 3.93
N ARG A 148 -21.90 5.37 5.14
CA ARG A 148 -22.94 5.23 6.17
C ARG A 148 -22.95 6.39 7.18
N GLN A 149 -22.14 7.43 6.98
CA GLN A 149 -22.00 8.56 7.90
C GLN A 149 -21.75 8.15 9.36
N GLN A 150 -20.94 7.10 9.56
CA GLN A 150 -20.57 6.64 10.90
C GLN A 150 -19.67 7.67 11.60
N PRO A 151 -19.79 7.84 12.93
CA PRO A 151 -19.08 8.89 13.67
C PRO A 151 -17.55 8.71 13.65
N HIS A 152 -17.09 7.46 13.63
CA HIS A 152 -15.66 7.11 13.66
C HIS A 152 -14.97 7.13 12.29
N ARG A 153 -15.65 7.56 11.21
CA ARG A 153 -15.09 7.57 9.84
C ARG A 153 -13.79 8.38 9.72
N PHE A 154 -13.68 9.50 10.43
CA PHE A 154 -12.47 10.33 10.43
C PHE A 154 -11.36 9.76 11.31
N VAL A 155 -11.73 9.02 12.37
CA VAL A 155 -10.77 8.26 13.18
C VAL A 155 -10.14 7.16 12.34
N LEU A 156 -10.94 6.40 11.58
CA LEU A 156 -10.43 5.38 10.66
C LEU A 156 -9.52 5.98 9.59
N GLN A 157 -9.93 7.09 8.95
CA GLN A 157 -9.09 7.80 7.99
C GLN A 157 -7.75 8.20 8.60
N LEU A 158 -7.75 8.77 9.80
CA LEU A 158 -6.53 9.19 10.49
C LEU A 158 -5.61 8.00 10.78
N ILE A 159 -6.15 6.92 11.37
CA ILE A 159 -5.37 5.72 11.74
C ILE A 159 -4.71 5.08 10.52
N VAL A 160 -5.50 4.83 9.45
CA VAL A 160 -4.97 4.19 8.24
C VAL A 160 -3.95 5.08 7.56
N SER A 161 -4.23 6.38 7.42
CA SER A 161 -3.32 7.31 6.76
C SER A 161 -1.99 7.45 7.54
N LEU A 162 -2.05 7.47 8.87
CA LEU A 162 -0.85 7.50 9.70
C LEU A 162 -0.05 6.20 9.58
N GLY A 163 -0.72 5.04 9.56
CA GLY A 163 -0.08 3.75 9.36
C GLY A 163 0.64 3.64 8.01
N GLN A 164 0.00 4.11 6.95
CA GLN A 164 0.59 4.18 5.60
C GLN A 164 1.82 5.09 5.57
N LEU A 165 1.69 6.32 6.08
CA LEU A 165 2.81 7.28 6.14
C LEU A 165 3.98 6.72 6.96
N TYR A 166 3.71 6.13 8.12
CA TYR A 166 4.75 5.58 8.98
C TYR A 166 5.46 4.39 8.34
N GLY A 167 4.72 3.44 7.76
CA GLY A 167 5.29 2.29 7.05
C GLY A 167 6.19 2.73 5.90
N ASP A 168 5.72 3.67 5.09
CA ASP A 168 6.45 4.11 3.90
C ASP A 168 7.68 4.98 4.23
N VAL A 169 7.62 5.79 5.29
CA VAL A 169 8.81 6.46 5.83
C VAL A 169 9.87 5.43 6.28
N LEU A 170 9.46 4.36 6.95
CA LEU A 170 10.39 3.28 7.34
C LEU A 170 10.90 2.50 6.13
N TYR A 171 10.07 2.28 5.11
CA TYR A 171 10.46 1.64 3.85
C TYR A 171 11.61 2.38 3.14
N PHE A 172 11.48 3.70 3.00
CA PHE A 172 12.56 4.53 2.46
C PHE A 172 13.77 4.60 3.40
N TYR A 173 13.53 4.74 4.70
CA TYR A 173 14.62 4.91 5.67
C TYR A 173 15.49 3.66 5.79
N THR A 174 14.91 2.47 5.74
CA THR A 174 15.64 1.20 5.73
C THR A 174 16.49 1.06 4.47
N GLU A 175 15.95 1.39 3.29
CA GLU A 175 16.74 1.32 2.05
C GLU A 175 17.84 2.40 1.98
N TYR A 176 17.55 3.61 2.48
CA TYR A 176 18.55 4.66 2.62
C TYR A 176 19.70 4.22 3.53
N ARG A 177 19.37 3.53 4.63
CA ARG A 177 20.34 2.97 5.58
C ARG A 177 21.21 1.87 4.96
N ASP A 178 20.67 1.13 4.01
CA ASP A 178 21.38 0.11 3.21
C ASP A 178 22.09 0.72 1.99
N GLY A 179 22.05 2.05 1.81
CA GLY A 179 22.74 2.74 0.74
C GLY A 179 22.12 2.54 -0.65
N PHE A 180 20.82 2.25 -0.71
CA PHE A 180 20.08 1.93 -1.93
C PHE A 180 20.63 0.70 -2.68
N SER A 181 21.12 -0.30 -1.94
CA SER A 181 21.75 -1.50 -2.52
C SER A 181 20.80 -2.42 -3.28
N HIS A 182 19.49 -2.35 -3.02
CA HIS A 182 18.49 -3.29 -3.54
C HIS A 182 17.83 -2.80 -4.84
N SER A 183 18.34 -1.72 -5.43
CA SER A 183 17.84 -1.16 -6.70
C SER A 183 19.00 -0.69 -7.58
N GLN A 184 18.77 -0.61 -8.89
CA GLN A 184 19.71 0.08 -9.77
C GLN A 184 19.58 1.59 -9.57
N LEU A 185 20.44 2.15 -8.71
CA LEU A 185 20.40 3.57 -8.39
C LEU A 185 20.39 4.46 -9.65
N GLY A 186 19.41 5.37 -9.72
CA GLY A 186 19.25 6.31 -10.83
C GLY A 186 18.52 5.76 -12.06
N HIS A 187 18.15 4.47 -12.11
CA HIS A 187 17.40 3.91 -13.23
C HIS A 187 16.01 4.56 -13.37
N PRO A 188 15.62 5.09 -14.55
CA PRO A 188 14.42 5.92 -14.68
C PRO A 188 13.11 5.20 -14.37
N ILE A 189 13.00 3.91 -14.72
CA ILE A 189 11.78 3.12 -14.47
C ILE A 189 11.83 2.51 -13.08
N TYR A 190 12.80 1.62 -12.83
CA TYR A 190 12.89 0.87 -11.58
C TYR A 190 13.20 1.71 -10.34
N PHE A 191 14.15 2.63 -10.38
CA PHE A 191 14.45 3.47 -9.22
C PHE A 191 13.49 4.66 -9.12
N TRP A 192 13.42 5.50 -10.16
CA TRP A 192 12.64 6.74 -10.05
C TRP A 192 11.13 6.53 -10.11
N PHE A 193 10.63 5.66 -10.99
CA PHE A 193 9.20 5.46 -11.13
C PHE A 193 8.65 4.44 -10.10
N TYR A 194 9.22 3.23 -10.00
CA TYR A 194 8.70 2.21 -9.08
C TYR A 194 9.07 2.54 -7.63
N PHE A 195 10.36 2.69 -7.33
CA PHE A 195 10.79 2.87 -5.95
C PHE A 195 10.45 4.27 -5.40
N VAL A 196 10.72 5.35 -6.12
CA VAL A 196 10.44 6.71 -5.61
C VAL A 196 9.00 7.15 -5.85
N PHE A 197 8.57 7.28 -7.11
CA PHE A 197 7.30 7.95 -7.44
C PHE A 197 6.07 7.21 -6.89
N MET A 198 5.98 5.89 -7.10
CA MET A 198 4.81 5.12 -6.65
C MET A 198 4.67 5.18 -5.12
N ASN A 199 5.75 4.97 -4.37
CA ASN A 199 5.72 5.04 -2.90
C ASN A 199 5.46 6.47 -2.40
N MET A 200 6.02 7.51 -3.04
CA MET A 200 5.71 8.90 -2.67
C MET A 200 4.21 9.25 -2.68
N LEU A 201 3.36 8.52 -3.42
CA LEU A 201 1.91 8.67 -3.33
C LEU A 201 1.37 8.29 -1.93
N TRP A 202 1.92 7.25 -1.30
CA TRP A 202 1.62 6.80 0.07
C TRP A 202 2.25 7.69 1.16
N ILE A 203 3.13 8.63 0.80
CA ILE A 203 3.53 9.74 1.68
C ILE A 203 2.55 10.91 1.55
N LEU A 204 2.37 11.41 0.32
CA LEU A 204 1.72 12.70 0.08
C LEU A 204 0.22 12.65 0.32
N ILE A 205 -0.47 11.64 -0.21
CA ILE A 205 -1.93 11.53 -0.09
C ILE A 205 -2.31 11.29 1.37
N PRO A 206 -1.73 10.30 2.09
CA PRO A 206 -2.02 10.10 3.50
C PRO A 206 -1.70 11.32 4.37
N SER A 207 -0.63 12.07 4.10
CA SER A 207 -0.33 13.32 4.83
C SER A 207 -1.45 14.35 4.72
N VAL A 208 -2.02 14.55 3.52
CA VAL A 208 -3.17 15.44 3.32
C VAL A 208 -4.41 14.91 4.05
N LEU A 209 -4.63 13.58 4.03
CA LEU A 209 -5.76 12.95 4.72
C LEU A 209 -5.66 13.02 6.25
N ILE A 210 -4.44 12.99 6.80
CA ILE A 210 -4.18 13.23 8.23
C ILE A 210 -4.64 14.63 8.61
N VAL A 211 -4.24 15.66 7.85
CA VAL A 211 -4.63 17.05 8.10
C VAL A 211 -6.15 17.23 7.97
N ASP A 212 -6.78 16.64 6.96
CA ASP A 212 -8.24 16.65 6.79
C ASP A 212 -8.96 15.99 7.98
N ALA A 213 -8.51 14.81 8.41
CA ALA A 213 -9.10 14.11 9.55
C ALA A 213 -8.91 14.89 10.85
N TRP A 214 -7.70 15.40 11.09
CA TRP A 214 -7.37 16.22 12.25
C TRP A 214 -8.28 17.44 12.34
N TYR A 215 -8.47 18.17 11.24
CA TYR A 215 -9.34 19.34 11.20
C TYR A 215 -10.78 18.97 11.57
N ASN A 216 -11.36 17.96 10.93
CA ASN A 216 -12.75 17.56 11.17
C ASN A 216 -12.97 17.04 12.60
N LEU A 217 -12.03 16.26 13.14
CA LEU A 217 -12.09 15.78 14.53
C LEU A 217 -11.98 16.94 15.53
N SER A 218 -11.08 17.90 15.27
CA SER A 218 -10.92 19.08 16.12
C SER A 218 -12.18 19.95 16.12
N GLN A 219 -12.82 20.16 14.96
CA GLN A 219 -14.08 20.91 14.89
C GLN A 219 -15.20 20.20 15.67
N ALA A 220 -15.28 18.87 15.59
CA ALA A 220 -16.24 18.10 16.38
C ALA A 220 -16.01 18.29 17.90
N GLN A 221 -14.75 18.32 18.34
CA GLN A 221 -14.40 18.56 19.74
C GLN A 221 -14.79 19.97 20.21
N VAL A 222 -14.54 21.00 19.40
CA VAL A 222 -14.93 22.39 19.71
C VAL A 222 -16.44 22.51 19.93
N VAL A 223 -17.25 21.84 19.12
CA VAL A 223 -18.72 21.81 19.28
C VAL A 223 -19.11 21.11 20.57
N ALA A 224 -18.47 19.97 20.89
CA ALA A 224 -18.74 19.23 22.13
C ALA A 224 -18.42 20.09 23.38
N ASP A 225 -17.27 20.76 23.39
CA ASP A 225 -16.84 21.64 24.49
C ASP A 225 -17.79 22.83 24.67
N SER A 226 -18.28 23.39 23.56
CA SER A 226 -19.24 24.51 23.57
C SER A 226 -20.60 24.08 24.14
N GLY A 227 -21.05 22.86 23.83
CA GLY A 227 -22.26 22.28 24.38
C GLY A 227 -22.20 22.05 25.90
N ILE A 228 -21.00 21.79 26.44
CA ILE A 228 -20.76 21.66 27.88
C ILE A 228 -20.82 23.03 28.57
N ARG A 229 -20.31 24.10 27.93
CA ARG A 229 -20.29 25.47 28.50
C ARG A 229 -21.66 26.16 28.49
N ASN A 230 -22.51 25.83 27.51
CA ASN A 230 -23.89 26.31 27.41
C ASN A 230 -24.87 25.13 27.53
N PRO A 231 -25.01 24.48 28.71
CA PRO A 231 -26.08 23.52 28.91
C PRO A 231 -27.38 24.30 28.75
N SER A 232 -28.08 24.11 27.64
CA SER A 232 -29.35 24.78 27.37
C SER A 232 -30.19 24.79 28.65
N HIS A 233 -30.72 25.96 29.03
CA HIS A 233 -31.81 26.14 30.00
C HIS A 233 -33.00 25.24 29.62
N LYS A 234 -32.90 23.93 29.83
CA LYS A 234 -34.04 23.03 29.88
C LYS A 234 -34.63 23.22 31.26
N ASN A 235 -35.42 24.30 31.35
CA ASN A 235 -36.43 24.53 32.36
C ASN A 235 -37.09 23.21 32.74
N LYS A 236 -37.11 22.86 34.03
CA LYS A 236 -38.24 23.19 34.90
C LYS A 236 -39.57 23.05 34.14
N ARG A 237 -40.09 21.83 34.09
CA ARG A 237 -41.54 21.64 34.12
C ARG A 237 -41.86 20.86 35.38
N ASN A 238 -42.45 21.60 36.32
CA ASN A 238 -43.32 21.08 37.36
C ASN A 238 -44.47 20.27 36.74
#